data_AF-F3KTW1-F1
#
_entry.id   AF-F3KTW1-F1
#
_cell.length_a   1.000
_cell.length_b   1.000
_cell.length_c   1.000
_cell.angle_alpha   90.00
_cell.angle_beta   90.00
_cell.angle_gamma   90.00
#
_symmetry.space_group_name_H-M   'P 1'
#
loop_
_entity.id
_entity.type
_entity.pdbx_description
1 polymer ?
#
loop_
_entity_poly.entity_id
_entity_poly.type
_entity_poly.pdbx_seq_one_letter_code
_entity_poly.pdbx_strand_id
1 'polypeptide(L)'
;MLVVMVLLLILGVSAAAVLRDAVSAERFAHNLRQQQWAQQQAELALRHCEAELRKPDGSEAGLPPGVALRDPALAETQLTRTAWEAPPAWRQGANWTGVAGLSTARVTLSQDQAGLPVQGLKPGRLPECLVELQVLADGALVHVITARGFSPAYPVSSSMGPNAASAGGAVVWVQSIVLLGAPTSEAQASGQRPLLDRLWRRILQPPVP
;
A
#
# COMPACT_ATOMS: atom_id res chain seq x y z
N MET A 1 18.57 -38.16 47.73
CA MET A 1 17.72 -36.94 47.68
C MET A 1 18.41 -35.78 46.98
N LEU A 2 19.67 -35.44 47.32
CA LEU A 2 20.42 -34.35 46.66
C LEU A 2 20.54 -34.52 45.14
N VAL A 3 20.91 -35.71 44.66
CA VAL A 3 21.02 -36.00 43.22
C VAL A 3 19.70 -35.76 42.48
N VAL A 4 18.56 -36.14 43.08
CA VAL A 4 17.23 -35.93 42.49
C VAL A 4 16.90 -34.45 42.41
N MET A 5 17.20 -33.67 43.46
CA MET A 5 16.98 -32.22 43.44
C MET A 5 17.80 -31.51 42.37
N VAL A 6 19.07 -31.91 42.19
CA VAL A 6 19.94 -31.35 41.16
C VAL A 6 19.42 -31.70 39.75
N LEU A 7 18.99 -32.95 39.53
CA LEU A 7 18.42 -33.36 38.25
C LEU A 7 17.12 -32.60 37.93
N LEU A 8 16.24 -32.40 38.90
CA LEU A 8 15.02 -31.61 38.73
C LEU A 8 15.32 -30.14 38.41
N LEU A 9 16.34 -29.56 39.03
CA LEU A 9 16.77 -28.19 38.73
C LEU A 9 17.28 -28.05 37.30
N ILE A 10 18.12 -28.98 36.84
CA ILE A 10 18.65 -28.96 35.47
C ILE A 10 17.52 -29.10 34.45
N LEU A 11 16.58 -30.03 34.69
CA LEU A 11 15.42 -30.22 33.83
C LEU A 11 14.53 -28.96 33.80
N GLY A 12 14.27 -28.35 34.95
CA GLY A 12 13.50 -27.10 35.04
C GLY A 12 14.14 -25.95 34.25
N VAL A 13 15.46 -25.76 34.38
CA VAL A 13 16.19 -24.71 33.65
C VAL A 13 16.19 -24.98 32.13
N SER A 14 16.40 -26.24 31.72
CA SER A 14 16.34 -26.61 30.30
C SER A 14 14.94 -26.40 29.69
N ALA A 15 13.88 -26.77 30.41
CA ALA A 15 12.50 -26.55 29.97
C ALA A 15 12.18 -25.06 29.84
N ALA A 16 12.63 -24.23 30.79
CA ALA A 16 12.45 -22.78 30.73
C ALA A 16 13.16 -22.15 29.52
N ALA A 17 14.38 -22.60 29.19
CA ALA A 17 15.11 -22.14 28.03
C ALA A 17 14.38 -22.46 26.72
N VAL A 18 13.93 -23.71 26.54
CA VAL A 18 13.19 -24.14 25.34
C VAL A 18 11.86 -23.38 25.19
N LEU A 19 11.13 -23.15 26.28
CA LEU A 19 9.89 -22.38 26.24
C LEU A 19 10.12 -20.92 25.82
N ARG A 20 11.19 -20.30 26.32
CA ARG A 20 11.55 -18.92 25.94
C ARG A 20 11.90 -18.82 24.46
N ASP A 21 12.65 -19.79 23.95
CA ASP A 21 13.02 -19.84 22.54
C ASP A 21 11.79 -20.07 21.65
N ALA A 22 10.91 -20.99 22.05
CA ALA A 22 9.65 -21.25 21.34
C ALA A 22 8.77 -19.99 21.26
N VAL A 23 8.59 -19.27 22.38
CA VAL A 23 7.83 -18.01 22.41
C VAL A 23 8.48 -16.93 21.55
N SER A 24 9.81 -16.85 21.55
CA SER A 24 10.55 -15.87 20.74
C SER A 24 10.41 -16.17 19.24
N ALA A 25 10.53 -17.44 18.85
CA ALA A 25 10.34 -17.90 17.49
C ALA A 25 8.89 -17.68 17.01
N GLU A 26 7.90 -17.91 17.87
CA GLU A 26 6.49 -17.68 17.56
C GLU A 26 6.19 -16.18 17.33
N ARG A 27 6.75 -15.30 18.19
CA ARG A 27 6.62 -13.84 18.00
C ARG A 27 7.26 -13.38 16.70
N PHE A 28 8.46 -13.89 16.38
CA PHE A 28 9.13 -13.57 15.13
C PHE A 28 8.31 -14.05 13.92
N ALA A 29 7.86 -15.30 13.92
CA ALA A 29 7.03 -15.86 12.85
C ALA A 29 5.70 -15.11 12.70
N HIS A 30 5.08 -14.71 13.81
CA HIS A 30 3.88 -13.89 13.80
C HIS A 30 4.15 -12.53 13.14
N ASN A 31 5.19 -11.81 13.55
CA ASN A 31 5.54 -10.50 12.98
C ASN A 31 5.90 -10.60 11.49
N LEU A 32 6.62 -11.65 11.08
CA LEU A 32 6.94 -11.89 9.68
C LEU A 32 5.68 -12.12 8.85
N ARG A 33 4.72 -12.91 9.35
CA ARG A 33 3.43 -13.09 8.68
C ARG A 33 2.71 -11.76 8.54
N GLN A 34 2.58 -10.96 9.60
CA GLN A 34 1.91 -9.65 9.51
C GLN A 34 2.56 -8.74 8.46
N GLN A 35 3.90 -8.74 8.37
CA GLN A 35 4.65 -7.99 7.35
C GLN A 35 4.37 -8.49 5.92
N GLN A 36 4.32 -9.81 5.71
CA GLN A 36 4.00 -10.40 4.40
C GLN A 36 2.59 -10.05 3.95
N TRP A 37 1.60 -10.12 4.85
CA TRP A 37 0.23 -9.69 4.56
C TRP A 37 0.17 -8.21 4.16
N ALA A 38 0.82 -7.33 4.94
CA ALA A 38 0.88 -5.91 4.62
C ALA A 38 1.57 -5.64 3.26
N GLN A 39 2.65 -6.35 2.95
CA GLN A 39 3.35 -6.25 1.66
C GLN A 39 2.44 -6.65 0.50
N GLN A 40 1.75 -7.79 0.58
CA GLN A 40 0.84 -8.26 -0.47
C GLN A 40 -0.29 -7.25 -0.73
N GLN A 41 -0.86 -6.70 0.34
CA GLN A 41 -1.92 -5.70 0.24
C GLN A 41 -1.41 -4.37 -0.35
N ALA A 42 -0.18 -3.96 -0.04
CA ALA A 42 0.44 -2.76 -0.59
C ALA A 42 0.69 -2.92 -2.10
N GLU A 43 1.21 -4.07 -2.52
CA GLU A 43 1.42 -4.39 -3.93
C GLU A 43 0.10 -4.49 -4.71
N LEU A 44 -0.96 -5.00 -4.08
CA LEU A 44 -2.27 -5.08 -4.70
C LEU A 44 -2.86 -3.70 -4.96
N ALA A 45 -2.82 -2.79 -3.97
CA ALA A 45 -3.23 -1.41 -4.16
C ALA A 45 -2.39 -0.70 -5.23
N LEU A 46 -1.08 -0.93 -5.25
CA LEU A 46 -0.19 -0.38 -6.26
C LEU A 46 -0.60 -0.81 -7.68
N ARG A 47 -0.79 -2.12 -7.89
CA ARG A 47 -1.18 -2.70 -9.19
C ARG A 47 -2.57 -2.22 -9.62
N HIS A 48 -3.50 -2.08 -8.67
CA HIS A 48 -4.82 -1.55 -8.96
C HIS A 48 -4.72 -0.13 -9.54
N CYS A 49 -4.00 0.76 -8.87
CA CYS A 49 -3.90 2.15 -9.31
C CYS A 49 -3.06 2.30 -10.59
N GLU A 50 -2.05 1.47 -10.80
CA GLU A 50 -1.36 1.36 -12.10
C GLU A 50 -2.32 0.95 -13.22
N ALA A 51 -3.21 -0.03 -12.97
CA ALA A 51 -4.18 -0.47 -13.96
C ALA A 51 -5.23 0.61 -14.26
N GLU A 52 -5.72 1.31 -13.23
CA GLU A 52 -6.66 2.43 -13.40
C GLU A 52 -6.03 3.58 -14.22
N LEU A 53 -4.76 3.93 -13.98
CA LEU A 53 -4.08 4.98 -14.73
C LEU A 53 -3.88 4.66 -16.21
N ARG A 54 -3.89 3.37 -16.57
CA ARG A 54 -3.86 2.97 -17.98
C ARG A 54 -5.21 3.12 -18.65
N LYS A 55 -6.31 3.16 -17.91
CA LYS A 55 -7.64 3.39 -18.47
C LYS A 55 -7.79 4.84 -18.95
N PRO A 56 -8.68 5.06 -19.93
CA PRO A 56 -9.04 6.40 -20.40
C PRO A 56 -9.77 7.20 -19.32
N ASP A 57 -9.54 8.50 -19.32
CA ASP A 57 -10.29 9.47 -18.51
C ASP A 57 -11.59 9.86 -19.23
N GLY A 58 -12.66 10.14 -18.47
CA GLY A 58 -13.87 10.79 -18.99
C GLY A 58 -15.02 9.85 -19.34
N SER A 59 -15.80 10.21 -20.37
CA SER A 59 -17.01 9.48 -20.78
C SER A 59 -16.73 8.47 -21.89
N GLU A 60 -17.59 7.46 -22.02
CA GLU A 60 -17.51 6.43 -23.08
C GLU A 60 -17.67 6.99 -24.51
N ALA A 61 -17.93 8.29 -24.67
CA ALA A 61 -18.16 8.91 -25.96
C ALA A 61 -16.89 8.85 -26.83
N GLY A 62 -16.92 8.01 -27.87
CA GLY A 62 -15.80 7.77 -28.77
C GLY A 62 -14.92 6.57 -28.40
N LEU A 63 -15.27 5.83 -27.34
CA LEU A 63 -14.64 4.57 -26.99
C LEU A 63 -15.44 3.36 -27.50
N PRO A 64 -14.78 2.22 -27.78
CA PRO A 64 -15.46 0.97 -28.04
C PRO A 64 -16.39 0.57 -26.87
N PRO A 65 -17.53 -0.10 -27.14
CA PRO A 65 -18.41 -0.59 -26.09
C PRO A 65 -17.68 -1.59 -25.19
N GLY A 66 -17.82 -1.45 -23.87
CA GLY A 66 -17.23 -2.33 -22.86
C GLY A 66 -15.85 -1.92 -22.35
N VAL A 67 -15.33 -0.75 -22.73
CA VAL A 67 -14.10 -0.20 -22.13
C VAL A 67 -14.39 0.32 -20.73
N ALA A 68 -13.70 -0.22 -19.73
CA ALA A 68 -13.77 0.29 -18.37
C ALA A 68 -13.12 1.68 -18.28
N LEU A 69 -13.87 2.65 -17.76
CA LEU A 69 -13.37 3.99 -17.45
C LEU A 69 -12.52 3.96 -16.18
N ARG A 70 -11.61 4.93 -16.08
CA ARG A 70 -10.80 5.15 -14.88
C ARG A 70 -11.67 5.53 -13.68
N ASP A 71 -11.27 5.10 -12.49
CA ASP A 71 -11.79 5.63 -11.23
C ASP A 71 -11.79 7.18 -11.23
N PRO A 72 -12.93 7.85 -10.96
CA PRO A 72 -13.01 9.32 -10.95
C PRO A 72 -12.04 9.98 -9.96
N ALA A 73 -11.64 9.30 -8.89
CA ALA A 73 -10.63 9.80 -7.94
C ALA A 73 -9.23 9.86 -8.56
N LEU A 74 -8.97 9.13 -9.65
CA LEU A 74 -7.69 9.09 -10.38
C LEU A 74 -7.73 9.84 -11.71
N ALA A 75 -8.82 10.58 -11.98
CA ALA A 75 -8.90 11.42 -13.16
C ALA A 75 -7.71 12.40 -13.22
N GLU A 76 -7.08 12.55 -14.39
CA GLU A 76 -5.85 13.36 -14.52
C GLU A 76 -6.05 14.83 -14.06
N THR A 77 -7.27 15.35 -14.16
CA THR A 77 -7.66 16.69 -13.67
C THR A 77 -7.68 16.83 -12.15
N GLN A 78 -7.77 15.71 -11.41
CA GLN A 78 -7.78 15.66 -9.95
C GLN A 78 -6.39 15.33 -9.37
N LEU A 79 -5.44 14.92 -10.21
CA LEU A 79 -4.09 14.59 -9.76
C LEU A 79 -3.35 15.86 -9.33
N THR A 80 -2.79 15.82 -8.12
CA THR A 80 -1.87 16.87 -7.67
C THR A 80 -0.63 16.86 -8.55
N ARG A 81 -0.27 18.02 -9.11
CA ARG A 81 0.98 18.20 -9.85
C ARG A 81 2.05 18.83 -8.95
N THR A 82 3.10 18.07 -8.67
CA THR A 82 4.26 18.49 -7.88
C THR A 82 5.42 18.89 -8.80
N ALA A 83 5.97 20.08 -8.56
CA ALA A 83 7.16 20.56 -9.26
C ALA A 83 8.40 19.75 -8.83
N TRP A 84 9.46 19.76 -9.65
CA TRP A 84 10.70 18.98 -9.45
C TRP A 84 11.28 19.04 -8.03
N GLU A 85 11.25 20.21 -7.40
CA GLU A 85 11.80 20.44 -6.05
C GLU A 85 10.73 20.57 -4.96
N ALA A 86 9.45 20.47 -5.32
CA ALA A 86 8.38 20.52 -4.33
C ALA A 86 8.33 19.20 -3.55
N PRO A 87 8.06 19.23 -2.23
CA PRO A 87 7.83 18.02 -1.46
C PRO A 87 6.67 17.22 -2.08
N PRO A 88 6.86 15.93 -2.42
CA PRO A 88 5.82 15.13 -3.05
C PRO A 88 4.62 14.98 -2.12
N ALA A 89 3.41 14.97 -2.70
CA ALA A 89 2.15 14.88 -1.97
C ALA A 89 2.09 13.61 -1.11
N TRP A 90 2.67 12.49 -1.58
CA TRP A 90 2.72 11.26 -0.78
C TRP A 90 3.48 11.42 0.53
N ARG A 91 4.41 12.38 0.66
CA ARG A 91 5.16 12.62 1.91
C ARG A 91 4.37 13.41 2.95
N GLN A 92 3.22 13.95 2.59
CA GLN A 92 2.40 14.73 3.50
C GLN A 92 1.43 13.78 4.20
N GLY A 93 1.62 13.53 5.50
CA GLY A 93 0.79 12.63 6.30
C GLY A 93 -0.71 12.96 6.23
N ALA A 94 -1.03 14.25 6.13
CA ALA A 94 -2.39 14.76 5.94
C ALA A 94 -3.12 14.12 4.75
N ASN A 95 -2.42 13.87 3.62
CA ASN A 95 -3.01 13.26 2.43
C ASN A 95 -3.44 11.81 2.64
N TRP A 96 -2.91 11.17 3.69
CA TRP A 96 -3.21 9.80 4.10
C TRP A 96 -4.21 9.73 5.26
N THR A 97 -4.71 10.87 5.74
CA THR A 97 -5.70 10.95 6.82
C THR A 97 -6.95 11.69 6.32
N GLY A 98 -8.08 11.61 7.03
CA GLY A 98 -9.33 12.28 6.64
C GLY A 98 -10.15 11.58 5.55
N VAL A 99 -11.27 12.19 5.15
CA VAL A 99 -12.09 11.77 4.01
C VAL A 99 -11.28 12.08 2.75
N ALA A 100 -11.11 11.11 1.84
CA ALA A 100 -10.40 11.33 0.58
C ALA A 100 -11.01 12.55 -0.11
N GLY A 101 -10.33 13.70 -0.04
CA GLY A 101 -10.74 14.89 -0.76
C GLY A 101 -10.47 14.66 -2.24
N LEU A 102 -11.32 15.21 -3.10
CA LEU A 102 -11.12 15.23 -4.56
C LEU A 102 -9.71 15.74 -4.95
N SER A 103 -9.06 16.52 -4.09
CA SER A 103 -7.71 17.04 -4.26
C SER A 103 -6.55 16.08 -3.93
N THR A 104 -6.80 14.88 -3.37
CA THR A 104 -5.72 13.99 -2.88
C THR A 104 -5.50 12.73 -3.72
N ALA A 105 -6.27 12.53 -4.80
CA ALA A 105 -6.18 11.36 -5.70
C ALA A 105 -5.89 10.03 -4.97
N ARG A 106 -6.54 9.86 -3.81
CA ARG A 106 -6.37 8.73 -2.92
C ARG A 106 -7.50 7.74 -3.12
N VAL A 107 -7.16 6.52 -3.47
CA VAL A 107 -8.11 5.42 -3.64
C VAL A 107 -7.95 4.44 -2.49
N THR A 108 -9.08 4.02 -1.92
CA THR A 108 -9.15 2.94 -0.94
C THR A 108 -9.78 1.74 -1.62
N LEU A 109 -9.06 0.63 -1.72
CA LEU A 109 -9.59 -0.57 -2.37
C LEU A 109 -10.72 -1.14 -1.52
N SER A 110 -11.80 -1.56 -2.18
CA SER A 110 -12.89 -2.28 -1.53
C SER A 110 -12.47 -3.71 -1.16
N GLN A 111 -13.24 -4.38 -0.29
CA GLN A 111 -12.88 -5.72 0.20
C GLN A 111 -12.76 -6.77 -0.92
N ASP A 112 -13.62 -6.70 -1.92
CA ASP A 112 -13.61 -7.53 -3.12
C ASP A 112 -12.35 -7.28 -3.97
N GLN A 113 -11.97 -6.02 -4.19
CA GLN A 113 -10.75 -5.66 -4.91
C GLN A 113 -9.48 -6.07 -4.15
N ALA A 114 -9.52 -6.03 -2.82
CA ALA A 114 -8.42 -6.41 -1.95
C ALA A 114 -8.27 -7.94 -1.79
N GLY A 115 -9.16 -8.74 -2.41
CA GLY A 115 -9.17 -10.21 -2.31
C GLY A 115 -9.40 -10.72 -0.88
N LEU A 116 -10.07 -9.92 -0.04
CA LEU A 116 -10.29 -10.22 1.36
C LEU A 116 -11.56 -11.07 1.52
N PRO A 117 -11.54 -12.08 2.41
CA PRO A 117 -12.73 -12.90 2.63
C PRO A 117 -13.89 -12.04 3.14
N VAL A 118 -15.01 -12.08 2.42
CA VAL A 118 -16.25 -11.33 2.73
C VAL A 118 -16.85 -11.76 4.08
N GLN A 119 -16.46 -12.93 4.59
CA GLN A 119 -16.91 -13.45 5.88
C GLN A 119 -15.74 -13.73 6.83
N GLY A 120 -15.83 -13.19 8.05
CA GLY A 120 -15.05 -13.62 9.21
C GLY A 120 -13.95 -12.67 9.68
N LEU A 121 -13.22 -12.00 8.80
CA LEU A 121 -12.13 -11.08 9.17
C LEU A 121 -12.17 -9.80 8.32
N LYS A 122 -12.89 -8.77 8.79
CA LYS A 122 -12.76 -7.43 8.22
C LYS A 122 -11.43 -6.84 8.73
N PRO A 123 -10.44 -6.57 7.87
CA PRO A 123 -9.20 -5.97 8.35
C PRO A 123 -9.49 -4.59 8.92
N GLY A 124 -8.69 -4.20 9.91
CA GLY A 124 -8.87 -2.91 10.56
C GLY A 124 -8.68 -1.72 9.61
N ARG A 125 -7.91 -1.88 8.53
CA ARG A 125 -7.80 -0.93 7.42
C ARG A 125 -7.70 -1.65 6.09
N LEU A 126 -8.32 -1.07 5.07
CA LEU A 126 -8.21 -1.51 3.69
C LEU A 126 -6.95 -0.90 3.06
N PRO A 127 -6.35 -1.56 2.05
CA PRO A 127 -5.18 -1.01 1.39
C PRO A 127 -5.55 0.24 0.58
N GLU A 128 -4.61 1.16 0.51
CA GLU A 128 -4.82 2.48 -0.06
C GLU A 128 -3.68 2.81 -1.02
N CYS A 129 -3.98 3.59 -2.06
CA CYS A 129 -3.00 4.19 -2.94
C CYS A 129 -3.24 5.70 -3.07
N LEU A 130 -2.19 6.43 -3.41
CA LEU A 130 -2.21 7.85 -3.75
C LEU A 130 -1.43 8.02 -5.04
N VAL A 131 -2.00 8.76 -5.99
CA VAL A 131 -1.35 9.09 -7.25
C VAL A 131 -1.08 10.59 -7.33
N GLU A 132 0.11 10.96 -7.77
CA GLU A 132 0.44 12.34 -8.12
C GLU A 132 1.23 12.41 -9.43
N LEU A 133 1.26 13.60 -10.02
CA LEU A 133 2.08 13.91 -11.19
C LEU A 133 3.32 14.67 -10.73
N GLN A 134 4.50 14.12 -10.96
CA GLN A 134 5.77 14.77 -10.65
C GLN A 134 6.48 15.24 -11.92
N VAL A 135 6.91 16.49 -11.94
CA VAL A 135 7.78 17.03 -13.00
C VAL A 135 9.24 16.66 -12.67
N LEU A 136 9.97 16.07 -13.61
CA LEU A 136 11.40 15.79 -13.50
C LEU A 136 12.26 17.02 -13.84
N ALA A 137 13.58 16.97 -13.56
CA ALA A 137 14.52 18.04 -13.90
C ALA A 137 14.52 18.41 -15.39
N ASP A 138 14.28 17.43 -16.25
CA ASP A 138 14.20 17.56 -17.70
C ASP A 138 12.83 18.07 -18.19
N GLY A 139 11.89 18.33 -17.27
CA GLY A 139 10.52 18.73 -17.57
C GLY A 139 9.58 17.57 -17.88
N ALA A 140 10.05 16.31 -17.84
CA ALA A 140 9.19 15.16 -18.08
C ALA A 140 8.16 15.01 -16.95
N LEU A 141 6.92 14.64 -17.30
CA LEU A 141 5.86 14.34 -16.35
C LEU A 141 5.78 12.83 -16.11
N VAL A 142 5.94 12.42 -14.86
CA VAL A 142 5.79 11.02 -14.44
C VAL A 142 4.66 10.88 -13.43
N HIS A 143 4.01 9.72 -13.41
CA HIS A 143 3.03 9.39 -12.38
C HIS A 143 3.75 8.71 -11.23
N VAL A 144 3.63 9.27 -10.03
CA VAL A 144 4.16 8.68 -8.81
C VAL A 144 2.99 8.07 -8.05
N ILE A 145 2.98 6.74 -8.00
CA ILE A 145 1.95 5.94 -7.37
C ILE A 145 2.53 5.42 -6.07
N THR A 146 2.02 5.89 -4.95
CA THR A 146 2.41 5.40 -3.63
C THR A 146 1.28 4.57 -3.08
N ALA A 147 1.57 3.38 -2.56
CA ALA A 147 0.58 2.50 -1.97
C ALA A 147 1.01 2.05 -0.59
N ARG A 148 0.03 1.85 0.28
CA ARG A 148 0.22 1.29 1.61
C ARG A 148 -0.74 0.14 1.86
N GLY A 149 -0.20 -0.94 2.38
CA GLY A 149 -0.93 -2.12 2.77
C GLY A 149 -0.88 -2.32 4.26
N PHE A 150 -1.96 -2.86 4.80
CA PHE A 150 -2.14 -3.06 6.23
C PHE A 150 -2.32 -4.54 6.50
N SER A 151 -1.65 -5.02 7.54
CA SER A 151 -1.91 -6.37 8.06
C SER A 151 -3.29 -6.44 8.72
N PRO A 152 -3.92 -7.62 8.83
CA PRO A 152 -5.24 -7.75 9.47
C PRO A 152 -5.30 -7.21 10.91
N ALA A 153 -4.21 -7.33 11.66
CA ALA A 153 -4.10 -6.85 13.04
C ALA A 153 -3.81 -5.34 13.17
N TYR A 154 -3.74 -4.61 12.06
CA TYR A 154 -3.49 -3.17 12.08
C TYR A 154 -4.72 -2.41 12.63
N PRO A 155 -4.55 -1.47 13.58
CA PRO A 155 -5.66 -0.83 14.25
C PRO A 155 -6.41 0.17 13.35
N VAL A 156 -7.71 0.31 13.63
CA VAL A 156 -8.67 1.13 12.85
C VAL A 156 -8.55 2.64 13.15
N SER A 157 -7.86 3.04 14.22
CA SER A 157 -7.96 4.40 14.76
C SER A 157 -7.35 5.48 13.84
N SER A 158 -8.07 6.60 13.72
CA SER A 158 -7.68 7.89 13.15
C SER A 158 -6.87 8.78 14.12
N SER A 159 -6.56 8.31 15.33
CA SER A 159 -5.80 9.06 16.35
C SER A 159 -4.38 8.53 16.57
N MET A 160 -3.77 7.95 15.54
CA MET A 160 -2.37 7.55 15.61
C MET A 160 -1.53 8.81 15.44
N GLY A 161 -1.16 9.43 16.56
CA GLY A 161 -0.24 10.58 16.54
C GLY A 161 1.08 10.22 15.87
N PRO A 162 1.89 11.22 15.50
CA PRO A 162 3.09 11.02 14.67
C PRO A 162 4.13 10.02 15.24
N ASN A 163 4.05 9.68 16.53
CA ASN A 163 4.94 8.73 17.20
C ASN A 163 4.23 7.48 17.74
N ALA A 164 2.95 7.27 17.41
CA ALA A 164 2.23 6.08 17.86
C ALA A 164 2.64 4.89 16.98
N ALA A 165 3.65 4.14 17.44
CA ALA A 165 3.88 2.79 16.94
C ALA A 165 2.56 2.02 17.04
N SER A 166 2.06 1.48 15.93
CA SER A 166 0.86 0.63 15.96
C SER A 166 1.05 -0.43 17.04
N ALA A 167 0.23 -0.39 18.08
CA ALA A 167 0.27 -1.34 19.19
C ALA A 167 -0.05 -2.79 18.76
N GLY A 168 -0.28 -3.01 17.47
CA GLY A 168 -0.41 -4.29 16.81
C GLY A 168 -0.39 -4.13 15.28
N GLY A 169 0.05 -5.17 14.57
CA GLY A 169 0.05 -5.22 13.11
C GLY A 169 1.27 -4.59 12.42
N ALA A 170 1.22 -4.57 11.09
CA ALA A 170 2.24 -4.05 10.20
C ALA A 170 1.59 -3.14 9.14
N VAL A 171 2.31 -2.09 8.75
CA VAL A 171 2.04 -1.30 7.55
C VAL A 171 3.27 -1.32 6.67
N VAL A 172 3.06 -1.50 5.38
CA VAL A 172 4.13 -1.52 4.38
C VAL A 172 3.82 -0.51 3.30
N TRP A 173 4.84 0.22 2.89
CA TRP A 173 4.76 1.27 1.89
C TRP A 173 5.59 0.92 0.67
N VAL A 174 4.98 0.99 -0.49
CA VAL A 174 5.61 0.72 -1.79
C VAL A 174 5.30 1.85 -2.74
N GLN A 175 6.14 2.03 -3.74
CA GLN A 175 5.98 3.07 -4.73
C GLN A 175 6.35 2.57 -6.11
N SER A 176 5.61 3.05 -7.09
CA SER A 176 5.88 2.89 -8.50
C SER A 176 5.92 4.26 -9.15
N ILE A 177 6.92 4.49 -9.98
CA ILE A 177 7.01 5.67 -10.84
C ILE A 177 6.82 5.16 -12.25
N VAL A 178 5.77 5.61 -12.92
CA VAL A 178 5.43 5.16 -14.27
C VAL A 178 5.40 6.31 -15.25
N LEU A 179 5.97 6.04 -16.42
CA LEU A 179 5.85 6.91 -17.59
C LEU A 179 4.82 6.27 -18.53
N LEU A 180 3.72 6.98 -18.75
CA LEU A 180 2.67 6.54 -19.67
C LEU A 180 2.87 7.21 -21.03
N GLY A 181 2.70 6.44 -22.09
CA GLY A 181 2.74 7.00 -23.44
C GLY A 181 1.50 7.83 -23.75
N ALA A 182 1.58 8.56 -24.86
CA ALA A 182 0.41 9.22 -25.42
C ALA A 182 -0.66 8.17 -25.78
N PRO A 183 -1.95 8.49 -25.62
CA PRO A 183 -3.01 7.65 -26.14
C PRO A 183 -2.88 7.57 -27.68
N THR A 184 -2.38 6.47 -28.20
CA THR A 184 -2.34 6.17 -29.64
C THR A 184 -3.70 5.62 -30.09
N SER A 185 -3.97 5.58 -31.40
CA SER A 185 -5.18 4.92 -31.94
C SER A 185 -5.27 3.44 -31.57
N GLU A 186 -4.13 2.79 -31.34
CA GLU A 186 -4.03 1.41 -30.85
C GLU A 186 -4.33 1.29 -29.34
N ALA A 187 -3.97 2.30 -28.54
CA ALA A 187 -4.37 2.42 -27.14
C ALA A 187 -5.89 2.64 -27.00
N GLN A 188 -6.53 3.27 -27.98
CA GLN A 188 -8.00 3.41 -28.04
C GLN A 188 -8.69 2.09 -28.35
N ALA A 189 -8.10 1.25 -29.23
CA ALA A 189 -8.64 -0.08 -29.54
C ALA A 189 -8.51 -1.07 -28.35
N SER A 190 -7.44 -0.96 -27.58
CA SER A 190 -7.22 -1.76 -26.37
C SER A 190 -7.82 -1.15 -25.09
N GLY A 191 -8.31 0.09 -25.15
CA GLY A 191 -8.80 0.83 -23.99
C GLY A 191 -7.73 1.07 -22.91
N GLN A 192 -6.44 0.98 -23.24
CA GLN A 192 -5.33 1.11 -22.29
C GLN A 192 -4.15 1.90 -22.85
N ARG A 193 -3.64 2.87 -22.09
CA ARG A 193 -2.40 3.59 -22.39
C ARG A 193 -1.18 2.65 -22.28
N PRO A 194 -0.20 2.78 -23.18
CA PRO A 194 1.04 2.02 -23.10
C PRO A 194 1.89 2.50 -21.91
N LEU A 195 2.49 1.55 -21.21
CA LEU A 195 3.47 1.81 -20.16
C LEU A 195 4.86 1.86 -20.83
N LEU A 196 5.48 3.03 -20.83
CA LEU A 196 6.79 3.24 -21.47
C LEU A 196 7.94 2.85 -20.55
N ASP A 197 7.82 3.21 -19.28
CA ASP A 197 8.80 2.88 -18.25
C ASP A 197 8.13 2.71 -16.89
N ARG A 198 8.78 1.94 -16.02
CA ARG A 198 8.33 1.66 -14.64
C ARG A 198 9.50 1.42 -13.72
N LEU A 199 9.58 2.24 -12.68
CA LEU A 199 10.50 2.07 -11.57
C LEU A 199 9.72 1.70 -10.31
N TRP A 200 10.02 0.53 -9.74
CA TRP A 200 9.45 0.09 -8.47
C TRP A 200 10.44 0.30 -7.33
N ARG A 201 9.95 0.75 -6.17
CA ARG A 201 10.75 0.83 -4.93
C ARG A 201 9.93 0.63 -3.67
N ARG A 202 10.57 0.11 -2.63
CA ARG A 202 10.02 0.04 -1.26
C ARG A 202 10.36 1.32 -0.50
N ILE A 203 9.39 1.90 0.20
CA ILE A 203 9.62 3.08 1.05
C ILE A 203 9.98 2.60 2.45
N LEU A 204 11.20 2.93 2.90
CA LEU A 204 11.68 2.59 4.24
C LEU A 204 11.34 3.66 5.28
N GLN A 205 11.14 4.90 4.84
CA GLN A 205 10.81 6.04 5.69
C GLN A 205 9.48 6.64 5.21
N PRO A 206 8.35 6.06 5.65
CA PRO A 206 7.03 6.56 5.27
C PRO A 206 6.77 7.93 5.91
N PRO A 207 5.83 8.71 5.34
CA PRO A 207 5.36 9.92 5.98
C PRO A 207 4.77 9.60 7.35
N VAL A 208 4.98 10.52 8.27
CA VAL A 208 4.37 10.45 9.58
C VAL A 208 2.99 11.12 9.49
N PRO A 209 1.89 10.45 9.89
CA PRO A 209 0.55 11.03 9.91
C PRO A 209 0.42 12.19 10.90
#